data_AF-A0A2M9T122-F1
#
_entry.id   AF-A0A2M9T122-F1
#
_cell.length_a   1.000
_cell.length_b   1.000
_cell.length_c   1.000
_cell.angle_alpha   90.00
_cell.angle_beta   90.00
_cell.angle_gamma   90.00
#
_symmetry.space_group_name_H-M   'P 1'
#
loop_
_entity.id
_entity.type
_entity.pdbx_description
1 polymer ?
#
loop_
_entity_poly.entity_id
_entity_poly.type
_entity_poly.pdbx_seq_one_letter_code
_entity_poly.pdbx_strand_id
1 'polypeptide(L)'
;MTPSWKHLLEQTAAAIREWLQRENHSFAELAELIRHHPDTVRSERTWLGLTYRFYSLTLADAALRMETKVAHNGNERILSLSLHAPRTKAAVYRSYDEESDLSDVVTTPPLAEKTAP
;
A
#
# COMPACT_ATOMS: atom_id res chain seq x y z
N MET A 1 -11.77 16.13 26.31
CA MET A 1 -11.01 16.76 25.22
C MET A 1 -10.18 15.68 24.55
N THR A 2 -10.64 15.17 23.41
CA THR A 2 -9.85 14.24 22.59
C THR A 2 -8.65 15.00 22.01
N PRO A 3 -7.43 14.43 22.03
CA PRO A 3 -6.25 15.15 21.58
C PRO A 3 -6.35 15.44 20.07
N SER A 4 -6.07 16.70 19.70
CA SER A 4 -6.08 17.25 18.33
C SER A 4 -5.44 16.34 17.26
N TRP A 5 -4.44 15.57 17.66
CA TRP A 5 -3.73 14.60 16.84
C TRP A 5 -4.61 13.44 16.35
N LYS A 6 -5.62 13.01 17.12
CA LYS A 6 -6.58 12.00 16.68
C LYS A 6 -7.46 12.52 15.56
N HIS A 7 -7.89 13.78 15.62
CA HIS A 7 -8.65 14.39 14.52
C HIS A 7 -7.81 14.59 13.26
N LEU A 8 -6.52 14.91 13.39
CA LEU A 8 -5.61 14.99 12.25
C LEU A 8 -5.41 13.60 11.58
N LEU A 9 -5.29 12.55 12.38
CA LEU A 9 -5.19 11.16 11.93
C LEU A 9 -6.50 10.65 11.31
N GLU A 10 -7.65 11.01 11.88
CA GLU A 10 -8.97 10.64 11.33
C GLU A 10 -9.25 11.34 10.01
N GLN A 11 -8.89 12.63 9.87
CA GLN A 11 -9.02 13.38 8.62
C GLN A 11 -8.11 12.82 7.52
N THR A 12 -6.88 12.43 7.86
CA THR A 12 -5.97 11.78 6.90
C THR A 12 -6.45 10.38 6.54
N ALA A 13 -6.90 9.57 7.51
CA ALA A 13 -7.44 8.25 7.24
C ALA A 13 -8.72 8.29 6.38
N ALA A 14 -9.58 9.30 6.55
CA ALA A 14 -10.77 9.49 5.71
C ALA A 14 -10.37 9.91 4.28
N ALA A 15 -9.45 10.86 4.13
CA ALA A 15 -8.95 11.29 2.83
C ALA A 15 -8.20 10.17 2.09
N ILE A 16 -7.47 9.32 2.81
CA ILE A 16 -6.77 8.15 2.26
C ILE A 16 -7.76 7.08 1.82
N ARG A 17 -8.84 6.85 2.58
CA ARG A 17 -9.92 5.94 2.17
C ARG A 17 -10.64 6.46 0.93
N GLU A 18 -10.98 7.75 0.89
CA GLU A 18 -11.61 8.37 -0.27
C GLU A 18 -10.67 8.37 -1.49
N TRP A 19 -9.37 8.58 -1.28
CA TRP A 19 -8.35 8.46 -2.31
C TRP A 19 -8.31 7.04 -2.87
N LEU A 20 -8.19 5.99 -2.02
CA LEU A 20 -8.25 4.57 -2.40
C LEU A 20 -9.56 4.17 -3.10
N GLN A 21 -10.66 4.88 -2.82
CA GLN A 21 -11.94 4.70 -3.51
C GLN A 21 -11.96 5.29 -4.91
N ARG A 22 -11.00 6.14 -5.28
CA ARG A 22 -10.83 6.59 -6.67
C ARG A 22 -10.40 5.38 -7.49
N GLU A 23 -10.97 5.26 -8.68
CA GLU A 23 -10.94 4.01 -9.45
C GLU A 23 -9.57 3.64 -10.01
N ASN A 24 -8.53 4.48 -9.91
CA ASN A 24 -7.25 4.25 -10.57
C ASN A 24 -6.07 4.78 -9.75
N HIS A 25 -5.14 3.89 -9.38
CA HIS A 25 -3.86 4.24 -8.76
C HIS A 25 -2.72 3.47 -9.40
N SER A 26 -1.58 4.12 -9.58
CA SER A 26 -0.34 3.43 -9.94
C SER A 26 0.23 2.66 -8.76
N PHE A 27 1.03 1.63 -9.04
CA PHE A 27 1.81 0.94 -8.00
C PHE A 27 2.81 1.89 -7.31
N ALA A 28 3.33 2.91 -8.01
CA ALA A 28 4.18 3.93 -7.41
C ALA A 28 3.44 4.73 -6.32
N GLU A 29 2.21 5.16 -6.58
CA GLU A 29 1.40 5.88 -5.59
C GLU A 29 1.05 4.99 -4.38
N LEU A 30 0.70 3.73 -4.63
CA LEU A 30 0.45 2.75 -3.58
C LEU A 30 1.71 2.49 -2.72
N ALA A 31 2.90 2.50 -3.33
CA ALA A 31 4.16 2.36 -2.62
C ALA A 31 4.43 3.55 -1.69
N GLU A 32 4.17 4.78 -2.15
CA GLU A 32 4.30 5.98 -1.31
C GLU A 32 3.28 5.97 -0.17
N LEU A 33 2.03 5.58 -0.46
CA LEU A 33 0.99 5.46 0.56
C LEU A 33 1.45 4.52 1.69
N ILE A 34 1.84 3.29 1.37
CA ILE A 34 2.21 2.32 2.40
C ILE A 34 3.46 2.73 3.17
N ARG A 35 4.42 3.44 2.56
CA ARG A 35 5.63 3.93 3.26
C ARG A 35 5.31 4.97 4.34
N HIS A 36 4.31 5.81 4.09
CA HIS A 36 4.04 6.99 4.91
C HIS A 36 2.77 6.89 5.76
N HIS A 37 1.93 5.87 5.53
CA HIS A 37 0.72 5.68 6.32
C HIS A 37 1.04 5.39 7.80
N PRO A 38 0.40 6.08 8.77
CA PRO A 38 0.69 5.92 10.19
C PRO A 38 0.42 4.52 10.72
N ASP A 39 -0.61 3.85 10.19
CA ASP A 39 -0.97 2.48 10.59
C ASP A 39 -0.16 1.39 9.86
N THR A 40 0.82 1.75 9.02
CA THR A 40 1.66 0.74 8.38
C THR A 40 2.54 0.05 9.40
N VAL A 41 2.43 -1.27 9.46
CA VAL A 41 3.36 -2.13 10.19
C VAL A 41 4.56 -2.40 9.30
N ARG A 42 5.75 -1.99 9.77
CA ARG A 42 7.03 -2.29 9.11
C ARG A 42 7.81 -3.32 9.92
N SER A 43 8.34 -4.33 9.24
CA SER A 43 9.32 -5.26 9.81
C SER A 43 10.54 -5.37 8.89
N GLU A 44 11.68 -5.73 9.47
CA GLU A 44 12.95 -5.89 8.76
C GLU A 44 13.55 -7.26 9.07
N ARG A 45 14.12 -7.91 8.06
CA ARG A 45 14.83 -9.19 8.22
C ARG A 45 16.09 -9.21 7.37
N THR A 46 17.17 -9.72 7.94
CA THR A 46 18.44 -9.93 7.24
C THR A 46 18.70 -11.42 7.09
N TRP A 47 18.88 -11.87 5.84
CA TRP A 47 19.24 -13.24 5.51
C TRP A 47 20.43 -13.25 4.57
N LEU A 48 21.46 -14.02 4.90
CA LEU A 48 22.65 -14.18 4.06
C LEU A 48 23.30 -12.83 3.67
N GLY A 49 23.29 -11.85 4.59
CA GLY A 49 23.81 -10.51 4.36
C GLY A 49 22.93 -9.60 3.51
N LEU A 50 21.72 -10.04 3.12
CA LEU A 50 20.73 -9.23 2.41
C LEU A 50 19.62 -8.81 3.37
N THR A 51 19.36 -7.50 3.43
CA THR A 51 18.31 -6.93 4.28
C THR A 51 17.06 -6.63 3.46
N TYR A 52 15.92 -7.06 3.99
CA TYR A 52 14.60 -6.87 3.40
C TYR A 52 13.69 -6.14 4.38
N ARG A 53 12.83 -5.27 3.86
CA ARG A 53 11.76 -4.64 4.63
C ARG A 53 10.42 -5.08 4.11
N PHE A 54 9.52 -5.35 5.04
CA PHE A 54 8.15 -5.76 4.77
C PHE A 54 7.22 -4.73 5.38
N TYR A 55 6.34 -4.19 4.56
CA TYR A 55 5.32 -3.24 4.94
C TYR A 55 3.96 -3.90 4.79
N SER A 56 3.11 -3.74 5.80
CA SER A 56 1.73 -4.23 5.79
C SER A 56 0.81 -3.13 6.28
N LEU A 57 -0.22 -2.85 5.51
CA LEU A 57 -1.26 -1.88 5.83
C LEU A 57 -2.62 -2.52 5.57
N THR A 58 -3.51 -2.42 6.56
CA THR A 58 -4.91 -2.87 6.44
C THR A 58 -5.82 -1.66 6.59
N LEU A 59 -6.62 -1.40 5.56
CA LEU A 59 -7.56 -0.27 5.52
C LEU A 59 -8.95 -0.80 5.20
N ALA A 60 -9.86 -0.75 6.18
CA ALA A 60 -11.18 -1.37 6.10
C ALA A 60 -11.04 -2.84 5.68
N ASP A 61 -11.51 -3.19 4.48
CA ASP A 61 -11.48 -4.55 3.95
C ASP A 61 -10.36 -4.79 2.92
N ALA A 62 -9.49 -3.81 2.69
CA ALA A 62 -8.35 -3.92 1.79
C ALA A 62 -7.03 -4.13 2.55
N ALA A 63 -6.16 -4.95 1.99
CA ALA A 63 -4.82 -5.21 2.49
C ALA A 63 -3.76 -4.84 1.44
N LEU A 64 -2.88 -3.92 1.80
CA LEU A 64 -1.74 -3.51 1.00
C LEU A 64 -0.47 -4.08 1.63
N ARG A 65 0.36 -4.76 0.83
CA ARG A 65 1.62 -5.35 1.28
C ARG A 65 2.73 -4.99 0.31
N MET A 66 3.87 -4.61 0.84
CA MET A 66 5.05 -4.25 0.06
C MET A 66 6.29 -4.94 0.62
N GLU A 67 7.12 -5.46 -0.27
CA GLU A 67 8.44 -5.99 0.05
C GLU A 67 9.51 -5.19 -0.68
N THR A 68 10.56 -4.82 0.05
CA THR A 68 11.71 -4.11 -0.51
C THR A 68 13.02 -4.78 -0.13
N LYS A 69 14.01 -4.68 -1.02
CA LYS A 69 15.41 -4.98 -0.74
C LYS A 69 16.14 -3.69 -0.39
N VAL A 70 16.84 -3.70 0.74
CA VAL A 70 17.66 -2.57 1.18
C VAL A 70 19.03 -2.67 0.50
N ALA A 71 19.41 -1.62 -0.22
CA ALA A 71 20.73 -1.46 -0.84
C ALA A 71 21.75 -0.95 0.19
N HIS A 72 23.04 -1.07 -0.14
CA HIS A 72 24.14 -0.65 0.74
C HIS A 72 24.10 0.84 1.12
N ASN A 73 23.53 1.69 0.27
CA ASN A 73 23.35 3.13 0.54
C ASN A 73 22.07 3.44 1.34
N GLY A 74 21.37 2.42 1.83
CA GLY A 74 20.12 2.58 2.59
C GLY A 74 18.86 2.75 1.73
N ASN A 75 19.00 2.88 0.40
CA ASN A 75 17.85 2.95 -0.50
C ASN A 75 17.12 1.62 -0.59
N GLU A 76 15.82 1.69 -0.84
CA GLU A 76 14.96 0.51 -0.94
C GLU A 76 14.51 0.30 -2.37
N ARG A 77 14.84 -0.87 -2.94
CA ARG A 77 14.27 -1.33 -4.21
C ARG A 77 13.02 -2.15 -3.92
N ILE A 78 11.88 -1.78 -4.49
CA ILE A 78 10.64 -2.55 -4.39
C ILE A 78 10.83 -3.87 -5.15
N LEU A 79 10.52 -4.98 -4.48
CA LEU A 79 10.52 -6.32 -5.07
C LEU A 79 9.10 -6.76 -5.42
N SER A 80 8.15 -6.49 -4.53
CA SER A 80 6.75 -6.77 -4.74
C SER A 80 5.86 -5.74 -4.04
N LEU A 81 4.68 -5.51 -4.63
CA LEU A 81 3.63 -4.70 -4.05
C LEU A 81 2.29 -5.33 -4.44
N SER A 82 1.43 -5.60 -3.46
CA SER A 82 0.14 -6.23 -3.70
C SER A 82 -0.97 -5.51 -2.97
N LEU A 83 -2.05 -5.21 -3.69
CA LEU A 83 -3.31 -4.76 -3.13
C LEU A 83 -4.34 -5.88 -3.27
N HIS A 84 -4.88 -6.29 -2.13
CA HIS A 84 -6.00 -7.21 -2.04
C HIS A 84 -7.21 -6.44 -1.54
N ALA A 85 -8.30 -6.44 -2.30
CA ALA A 85 -9.58 -5.89 -1.88
C ALA A 85 -10.68 -6.96 -2.03
N PRO A 86 -11.81 -6.81 -1.33
CA PRO A 86 -12.88 -7.81 -1.41
C PRO A 86 -13.45 -7.89 -2.81
N ARG A 87 -13.77 -9.11 -3.24
CA ARG A 87 -14.52 -9.39 -4.48
C ARG A 87 -13.84 -8.93 -5.78
N THR A 88 -12.56 -8.58 -5.75
CA THR A 88 -11.77 -8.28 -6.95
C THR A 88 -10.51 -9.15 -7.05
N LYS A 89 -10.00 -9.27 -8.27
CA LYS A 89 -8.68 -9.87 -8.49
C LYS A 89 -7.63 -8.98 -7.83
N ALA A 90 -6.74 -9.58 -7.06
CA ALA A 90 -5.63 -8.86 -6.44
C ALA A 90 -4.76 -8.21 -7.52
N ALA A 91 -4.39 -6.96 -7.30
CA ALA A 91 -3.41 -6.28 -8.12
C ALA A 91 -2.03 -6.52 -7.53
N VAL A 92 -1.11 -7.00 -8.35
CA VAL A 92 0.21 -7.43 -7.89
C VAL A 92 1.25 -6.93 -8.86
N TYR A 93 2.20 -6.16 -8.34
CA TYR A 93 3.44 -5.79 -9.00
C TYR A 93 4.56 -6.69 -8.51
N ARG A 94 5.43 -7.11 -9.43
CA ARG A 94 6.66 -7.86 -9.16
C ARG A 94 7.80 -7.30 -10.00
N SER A 95 8.92 -6.94 -9.38
CA SER A 95 10.04 -6.32 -10.09
C SER A 95 10.80 -7.26 -11.04
N TYR A 96 10.48 -8.55 -11.00
CA TYR A 96 11.08 -9.60 -11.82
C TYR A 96 10.11 -10.15 -12.87
N ASP A 97 8.90 -9.59 -12.92
CA ASP A 97 7.95 -9.86 -13.99
C ASP A 97 8.17 -8.80 -15.09
N GLU A 98 8.50 -9.26 -16.30
CA GLU A 98 8.83 -8.38 -17.43
C GLU A 98 7.60 -7.60 -17.93
N GLU A 99 6.39 -8.08 -17.61
CA GLU A 99 5.12 -7.45 -17.99
C GLU A 99 4.59 -6.48 -16.93
N SER A 100 5.30 -6.28 -15.81
CA SER A 100 4.87 -5.42 -14.69
C SER A 100 5.70 -4.14 -14.57
N ASP A 101 5.05 -2.99 -14.57
CA ASP A 101 5.66 -1.68 -14.34
C ASP A 101 5.09 -0.98 -13.10
N LEU A 102 5.90 -0.17 -12.41
CA LEU A 102 5.44 0.62 -11.26
C LEU A 102 4.46 1.72 -11.65
N SER A 103 4.51 2.16 -12.91
CA SER A 103 3.60 3.14 -13.50
C SER A 103 2.28 2.52 -13.96
N ASP A 104 2.14 1.19 -13.94
CA ASP A 104 0.90 0.52 -14.31
C ASP A 104 -0.24 0.97 -13.40
N VAL A 105 -1.35 1.37 -14.03
CA VAL A 105 -2.55 1.81 -13.35
C VAL A 105 -3.35 0.60 -12.93
N VAL A 106 -3.54 0.49 -11.63
CA VAL A 106 -4.37 -0.51 -10.99
C VAL A 106 -5.74 0.09 -10.71
N THR A 107 -6.78 -0.62 -11.14
CA THR A 107 -8.13 -0.30 -10.71
C THR A 107 -8.32 -0.72 -9.25
N THR A 108 -8.32 0.24 -8.36
CA THR A 108 -8.65 0.04 -6.95
C THR A 108 -10.16 0.06 -6.80
N PRO A 109 -10.80 -1.04 -6.35
CA PRO A 109 -12.24 -1.06 -6.23
C PRO A 109 -12.69 -0.10 -5.12
N PRO A 110 -13.89 0.49 -5.26
CA PRO A 110 -14.47 1.31 -4.22
C PRO A 110 -14.64 0.48 -2.94
N LEU A 111 -14.08 0.95 -1.83
CA LEU A 111 -14.16 0.36 -0.49
C LEU A 111 -15.60 0.32 0.09
N ALA A 112 -16.58 0.92 -0.57
CA ALA A 112 -17.98 0.93 -0.13
C ALA A 112 -18.88 0.27 -1.19
N GLU A 113 -19.75 -0.65 -0.75
CA GLU A 113 -20.86 -1.11 -1.58
C GLU A 113 -21.73 0.08 -1.97
N LYS A 114 -21.92 0.29 -3.27
CA LYS A 114 -23.02 1.12 -3.76
C LYS A 114 -24.30 0.37 -3.41
N THR A 115 -24.93 0.72 -2.30
CA THR A 115 -26.31 0.31 -2.03
C THR A 115 -27.15 0.85 -3.19
N ALA A 116 -27.65 -0.05 -4.03
CA ALA A 116 -28.59 0.29 -5.09
C ALA A 116 -29.88 0.86 -4.45
N PRO A 117 -30.56 1.82 -5.11
CA PRO A 117 -31.80 2.40 -4.62
C PRO A 117 -32.96 1.40 -4.59
#